data_AF-A0A1B6GSI1-F1
#
_entry.id   AF-A0A1B6GSI1-F1
#
_cell.length_a   1.000
_cell.length_b   1.000
_cell.length_c   1.000
_cell.angle_alpha   90.00
_cell.angle_beta   90.00
_cell.angle_gamma   90.00
#
_symmetry.space_group_name_H-M   'P 1'
#
loop_
_entity.id
_entity.type
_entity.pdbx_description
1 polymer ?
#
loop_
_entity_poly.entity_id
_entity_poly.type
_entity_poly.pdbx_seq_one_letter_code
_entity_poly.pdbx_strand_id
1 'polypeptide(L)'
;INHYLDTNIEWIKGMVEQHAANDPYWNQVNLFYLQMAGIVFGYNSVAPADKTLTVRDIMWINFSWDFGDLESAMKNETNKVLKGNGHCSALIKLLRSKSDILVAHNTWTGYETMRRIMKRYYLPYKNVTGTAVSFSGYPGALVSGDDFYIVNSGLVVQETTNENNNASLWAYIRPTGQVLEVIRVTVANRLAGGGRSWTKIFSQYNSGTYNNQWMVVDMNKFSPGSVKPELLWILEQMPGYIRAEDQTDVLTTQTYWASYNIPFYPDVYSMSGMQALADKYGDFFTHDKGPRAQIFKRDHEKVLNVHTMMQLMRSNDFQHDPLSRCNCSPPYSAENAIAARNDLNLINGTYPFAALSHRSHGATDAKVTSYKLSQSLSLWAVSGPSTGAHLPPFRWSTSDFNCSVSHRGHPDLFNFQPVLFSWPSQH
;
A
#
# COMPACT_ATOMS: atom_id res chain seq x y z
N ILE A 1 -14.51 -2.90 17.71
CA ILE A 1 -13.12 -2.38 17.55
C ILE A 1 -12.51 -1.95 18.87
N ASN A 2 -13.05 -0.97 19.61
CA ASN A 2 -12.42 -0.47 20.85
C ASN A 2 -12.07 -1.58 21.86
N HIS A 3 -12.99 -2.51 22.12
CA HIS A 3 -12.72 -3.66 22.99
C HIS A 3 -11.54 -4.53 22.51
N TYR A 4 -11.45 -4.81 21.20
CA TYR A 4 -10.30 -5.53 20.62
C TYR A 4 -8.99 -4.79 20.92
N LEU A 5 -8.98 -3.47 20.73
CA LEU A 5 -7.81 -2.65 20.98
C LEU A 5 -7.44 -2.60 22.45
N ASP A 6 -8.40 -2.48 23.35
CA ASP A 6 -8.13 -2.47 24.80
C ASP A 6 -7.41 -3.77 25.21
N THR A 7 -7.93 -4.93 24.76
CA THR A 7 -7.29 -6.22 25.02
C THR A 7 -5.93 -6.36 24.34
N ASN A 8 -5.78 -5.90 23.10
CA ASN A 8 -4.51 -5.99 22.36
C ASN A 8 -3.43 -5.11 22.96
N ILE A 9 -3.77 -3.88 23.35
CA ILE A 9 -2.84 -2.95 23.99
C ILE A 9 -2.38 -3.49 25.33
N GLU A 10 -3.28 -4.09 26.11
CA GLU A 10 -2.91 -4.67 27.40
C GLU A 10 -1.93 -5.83 27.24
N TRP A 11 -2.18 -6.70 26.25
CA TRP A 11 -1.24 -7.77 25.90
C TRP A 11 0.11 -7.21 25.42
N ILE A 12 0.12 -6.19 24.54
CA ILE A 12 1.35 -5.56 24.05
C ILE A 12 2.14 -4.92 25.19
N LYS A 13 1.48 -4.24 26.14
CA LYS A 13 2.15 -3.67 27.32
C LYS A 13 2.87 -4.75 28.12
N GLY A 14 2.19 -5.87 28.41
CA GLY A 14 2.81 -7.00 29.11
C GLY A 14 4.03 -7.56 28.36
N MET A 15 3.95 -7.69 27.03
CA MET A 15 5.08 -8.13 26.21
C MET A 15 6.24 -7.13 26.21
N VAL A 16 5.95 -5.82 26.13
CA VAL A 16 6.95 -4.76 26.18
C VAL A 16 7.65 -4.76 27.54
N GLU A 17 6.91 -4.83 28.64
CA GLU A 17 7.47 -4.87 30.01
C GLU A 17 8.41 -6.06 30.22
N GLN A 18 8.05 -7.22 29.67
CA GLN A 18 8.82 -8.46 29.85
C GLN A 18 10.04 -8.54 28.92
N HIS A 19 9.95 -8.00 27.69
CA HIS A 19 10.91 -8.32 26.64
C HIS A 19 11.66 -7.11 26.06
N ALA A 20 11.14 -5.88 26.11
CA ALA A 20 11.70 -4.74 25.37
C ALA A 20 13.12 -4.31 25.80
N ALA A 21 13.59 -4.76 26.98
CA ALA A 21 14.95 -4.53 27.44
C ALA A 21 16.00 -5.38 26.70
N ASN A 22 15.62 -6.58 26.23
CA ASN A 22 16.54 -7.58 25.68
C ASN A 22 16.15 -8.07 24.27
N ASP A 23 14.91 -7.84 23.84
CA ASP A 23 14.40 -8.19 22.51
C ASP A 23 14.26 -6.92 21.64
N PRO A 24 15.06 -6.78 20.57
CA PRO A 24 14.95 -5.66 19.64
C PRO A 24 13.55 -5.50 19.04
N TYR A 25 12.80 -6.59 18.81
CA TYR A 25 11.45 -6.52 18.26
C TYR A 25 10.53 -5.74 19.20
N TRP A 26 10.44 -6.17 20.47
CA TRP A 26 9.60 -5.52 21.47
C TRP A 26 10.09 -4.13 21.86
N ASN A 27 11.40 -3.87 21.76
CA ASN A 27 11.92 -2.51 21.88
C ASN A 27 11.36 -1.59 20.78
N GLN A 28 11.34 -2.05 19.52
CA GLN A 28 10.79 -1.26 18.42
C GLN A 28 9.27 -1.09 18.50
N VAL A 29 8.54 -2.11 18.98
CA VAL A 29 7.11 -1.98 19.28
C VAL A 29 6.88 -0.88 20.33
N ASN A 30 7.63 -0.90 21.44
CA ASN A 30 7.54 0.15 22.46
C ASN A 30 7.80 1.55 21.89
N LEU A 31 8.86 1.71 21.08
CA LEU A 31 9.19 2.98 20.44
C LEU A 31 8.08 3.49 19.50
N PHE A 32 7.34 2.60 18.84
CA PHE A 32 6.17 2.99 18.04
C PHE A 32 5.06 3.61 18.91
N TYR A 33 4.71 2.98 20.04
CA TYR A 33 3.72 3.52 20.98
C TYR A 33 4.17 4.82 21.64
N LEU A 34 5.45 4.94 21.99
CA LEU A 34 6.02 6.20 22.50
C LEU A 34 5.92 7.33 21.47
N GLN A 35 6.16 7.02 20.19
CA GLN A 35 6.02 8.01 19.11
C GLN A 35 4.56 8.46 18.94
N MET A 36 3.58 7.56 19.08
CA MET A 36 2.15 7.94 19.10
C MET A 36 1.82 8.85 20.30
N ALA A 37 2.34 8.53 21.49
CA ALA A 37 2.15 9.36 22.67
C ALA A 37 2.76 10.76 22.47
N GLY A 38 3.92 10.84 21.81
CA GLY A 38 4.57 12.09 21.43
C GLY A 38 3.72 12.95 20.50
N ILE A 39 3.02 12.36 19.52
CA ILE A 39 2.06 13.10 18.68
C ILE A 39 0.95 13.72 19.52
N VAL A 40 0.35 12.93 20.42
CA VAL A 40 -0.73 13.41 21.30
C VAL A 40 -0.25 14.57 22.16
N PHE A 41 0.92 14.43 22.79
CA PHE A 41 1.52 15.48 23.60
C PHE A 41 1.74 16.76 22.78
N GLY A 42 2.39 16.64 21.61
CA GLY A 42 2.69 17.77 20.74
C GLY A 42 1.41 18.47 20.24
N TYR A 43 0.42 17.72 19.81
CA TYR A 43 -0.87 18.28 19.36
C TYR A 43 -1.59 19.00 20.51
N ASN A 44 -1.74 18.35 21.66
CA ASN A 44 -2.47 18.91 22.81
C ASN A 44 -1.78 20.11 23.45
N SER A 45 -0.47 20.29 23.24
CA SER A 45 0.27 21.45 23.76
C SER A 45 -0.19 22.79 23.16
N VAL A 46 -0.84 22.75 21.99
CA VAL A 46 -1.32 23.94 21.26
C VAL A 46 -2.80 23.86 20.88
N ALA A 47 -3.45 22.73 21.12
CA ALA A 47 -4.85 22.54 20.77
C ALA A 47 -5.79 23.33 21.70
N PRO A 48 -6.90 23.89 21.18
CA PRO A 48 -7.99 24.37 22.02
C PRO A 48 -8.51 23.27 22.95
N ALA A 49 -8.99 23.66 24.14
CA ALA A 49 -9.44 22.71 25.16
C ALA A 49 -10.56 21.77 24.68
N ASP A 50 -11.43 22.21 23.76
CA ASP A 50 -12.51 21.42 23.17
C ASP A 50 -12.08 20.58 21.95
N LYS A 51 -10.78 20.60 21.60
CA LYS A 51 -10.20 19.91 20.44
C LYS A 51 -9.06 18.97 20.79
N THR A 52 -8.74 18.77 22.07
CA THR A 52 -7.68 17.86 22.50
C THR A 52 -7.94 16.44 22.00
N LEU A 53 -6.88 15.72 21.62
CA LEU A 53 -6.94 14.33 21.19
C LEU A 53 -6.42 13.40 22.27
N THR A 54 -6.90 12.17 22.25
CA THR A 54 -6.41 11.06 23.06
C THR A 54 -5.44 10.19 22.24
N VAL A 55 -4.72 9.29 22.92
CA VAL A 55 -3.95 8.23 22.22
C VAL A 55 -4.87 7.36 21.37
N ARG A 56 -6.11 7.13 21.82
CA ARG A 56 -7.12 6.37 21.06
C ARG A 56 -7.40 7.04 19.72
N ASP A 57 -7.55 8.36 19.66
CA ASP A 57 -7.79 9.09 18.42
C ASP A 57 -6.62 8.95 17.43
N ILE A 58 -5.39 9.04 17.92
CA ILE A 58 -4.19 8.82 17.08
C ILE A 58 -4.07 7.37 16.61
N MET A 59 -4.48 6.40 17.43
CA MET A 59 -4.57 4.99 17.00
C MET A 59 -5.59 4.81 15.88
N TRP A 60 -6.74 5.50 15.91
CA TRP A 60 -7.70 5.46 14.80
C TRP A 60 -7.14 5.98 13.48
N ILE A 61 -6.29 7.00 13.53
CA ILE A 61 -5.58 7.51 12.35
C ILE A 61 -4.56 6.50 11.83
N ASN A 62 -3.85 5.81 12.73
CA ASN A 62 -2.72 4.95 12.36
C ASN A 62 -3.13 3.53 11.98
N PHE A 63 -4.22 3.02 12.53
CA PHE A 63 -4.65 1.62 12.40
C PHE A 63 -5.88 1.48 11.49
N SER A 64 -6.27 2.53 10.76
CA SER A 64 -7.49 2.56 9.96
C SER A 64 -7.58 1.42 8.95
N TRP A 65 -6.45 1.03 8.35
CA TRP A 65 -6.41 -0.07 7.37
C TRP A 65 -6.59 -1.44 8.02
N ASP A 66 -5.92 -1.69 9.16
CA ASP A 66 -6.16 -2.89 9.97
C ASP A 66 -7.63 -2.98 10.42
N PHE A 67 -8.26 -1.84 10.74
CA PHE A 67 -9.64 -1.80 11.20
C PHE A 67 -10.63 -2.28 10.15
N GLY A 68 -10.33 -2.10 8.86
CA GLY A 68 -11.15 -2.66 7.78
C GLY A 68 -11.31 -4.17 7.91
N ASP A 69 -10.22 -4.91 8.13
CA ASP A 69 -10.28 -6.36 8.33
C ASP A 69 -10.86 -6.75 9.69
N LEU A 70 -10.61 -5.98 10.75
CA LEU A 70 -11.26 -6.22 12.05
C LEU A 70 -12.78 -6.09 11.96
N GLU A 71 -13.28 -5.07 11.25
CA GLU A 71 -14.72 -4.91 11.02
C GLU A 71 -15.29 -6.06 10.21
N SER A 72 -14.61 -6.45 9.13
CA SER A 72 -15.01 -7.59 8.31
C SER A 72 -15.05 -8.89 9.12
N ALA A 73 -14.07 -9.11 9.99
CA ALA A 73 -14.06 -10.26 10.90
C ALA A 73 -15.23 -10.25 11.90
N MET A 74 -15.54 -9.09 12.50
CA MET A 74 -16.70 -8.94 13.40
C MET A 74 -18.03 -9.17 12.68
N LYS A 75 -18.10 -8.84 11.39
CA LYS A 75 -19.28 -9.03 10.53
C LYS A 75 -19.29 -10.41 9.84
N ASN A 76 -18.25 -11.22 10.04
CA ASN A 76 -18.01 -12.48 9.32
C ASN A 76 -18.16 -12.33 7.80
N GLU A 77 -17.57 -11.27 7.26
CA GLU A 77 -17.78 -10.84 5.88
C GLU A 77 -17.18 -11.80 4.86
N THR A 78 -17.85 -11.94 3.71
CA THR A 78 -17.33 -12.63 2.52
C THR A 78 -17.32 -11.67 1.34
N ASN A 79 -16.49 -11.94 0.34
CA ASN A 79 -16.47 -11.19 -0.92
C ASN A 79 -16.17 -9.68 -0.76
N LYS A 80 -15.34 -9.31 0.23
CA LYS A 80 -14.95 -7.91 0.52
C LYS A 80 -14.42 -7.19 -0.72
N VAL A 81 -13.66 -7.89 -1.57
CA VAL A 81 -13.10 -7.32 -2.82
C VAL A 81 -14.17 -6.79 -3.78
N LEU A 82 -15.39 -7.34 -3.78
CA LEU A 82 -16.48 -6.90 -4.66
C LEU A 82 -16.98 -5.49 -4.35
N LYS A 83 -16.76 -5.00 -3.12
CA LYS A 83 -17.09 -3.64 -2.68
C LYS A 83 -16.11 -2.60 -3.22
N GLY A 84 -14.99 -3.07 -3.80
CA GLY A 84 -13.92 -2.22 -4.30
C GLY A 84 -13.08 -1.60 -3.20
N ASN A 85 -12.92 -2.32 -2.10
CA ASN A 85 -11.94 -2.01 -1.05
C ASN A 85 -10.50 -2.37 -1.47
N GLY A 86 -10.31 -2.88 -2.70
CA GLY A 86 -8.99 -3.18 -3.23
C GLY A 86 -8.12 -1.93 -3.36
N HIS A 87 -6.87 -2.02 -2.92
CA HIS A 87 -5.94 -0.91 -2.82
C HIS A 87 -4.69 -1.14 -3.68
N CYS A 88 -4.46 -0.23 -4.62
CA CYS A 88 -3.15 0.05 -5.21
C CYS A 88 -2.73 -0.82 -6.40
N SER A 89 -1.84 -0.27 -7.21
CA SER A 89 -1.08 -1.00 -8.24
C SER A 89 0.40 -0.71 -8.07
N ALA A 90 1.25 -1.70 -8.25
CA ALA A 90 2.70 -1.54 -8.15
C ALA A 90 3.45 -2.21 -9.30
N LEU A 91 4.61 -1.65 -9.65
CA LEU A 91 5.50 -2.17 -10.69
C LEU A 91 6.96 -2.02 -10.26
N ILE A 92 7.69 -3.14 -10.30
CA ILE A 92 9.15 -3.17 -10.23
C ILE A 92 9.64 -3.50 -11.63
N LYS A 93 10.46 -2.62 -12.22
CA LYS A 93 10.97 -2.79 -13.59
C LYS A 93 12.48 -2.85 -13.59
N LEU A 94 13.02 -3.95 -14.11
CA LEU A 94 14.42 -4.04 -14.50
C LEU A 94 14.56 -3.50 -15.93
N LEU A 95 15.32 -2.42 -16.10
CA LEU A 95 15.50 -1.81 -17.43
C LEU A 95 16.37 -2.69 -18.33
N ARG A 96 16.32 -2.39 -19.64
CA ARG A 96 17.14 -3.09 -20.65
C ARG A 96 18.61 -3.09 -20.26
N SER A 97 19.29 -4.21 -20.51
CA SER A 97 20.68 -4.42 -20.11
C SER A 97 20.95 -4.24 -18.61
N LYS A 98 19.91 -4.30 -17.76
CA LYS A 98 19.98 -4.07 -16.31
C LYS A 98 20.61 -2.71 -15.98
N SER A 99 20.34 -1.69 -16.80
CA SER A 99 20.94 -0.36 -16.64
C SER A 99 20.47 0.38 -15.38
N ASP A 100 19.23 0.11 -14.95
CA ASP A 100 18.63 0.59 -13.70
C ASP A 100 17.53 -0.40 -13.26
N ILE A 101 17.10 -0.25 -12.01
CA ILE A 101 15.87 -0.85 -11.48
C ILE A 101 14.96 0.28 -10.98
N LEU A 102 13.72 0.28 -11.44
CA LEU A 102 12.71 1.25 -11.05
C LEU A 102 11.66 0.56 -10.17
N VAL A 103 11.25 1.23 -9.09
CA VAL A 103 10.23 0.73 -8.17
C VAL A 103 9.15 1.80 -8.05
N ALA A 104 7.91 1.41 -8.34
CA ALA A 104 6.81 2.33 -8.41
C ALA A 104 5.51 1.76 -7.83
N HIS A 105 4.71 2.67 -7.29
CA HIS A 105 3.45 2.39 -6.62
C HIS A 105 2.45 3.51 -6.90
N ASN A 106 1.19 3.18 -7.14
CA ASN A 106 0.08 4.12 -7.08
C ASN A 106 -0.93 3.68 -6.02
N THR A 107 -1.36 4.60 -5.16
CA THR A 107 -2.32 4.27 -4.11
C THR A 107 -3.73 4.40 -4.64
N TRP A 108 -4.57 3.38 -4.48
CA TRP A 108 -6.00 3.52 -4.74
C TRP A 108 -6.73 3.65 -3.42
N THR A 109 -7.55 4.68 -3.26
CA THR A 109 -8.31 4.89 -2.03
C THR A 109 -9.40 5.95 -2.25
N GLY A 110 -10.20 6.22 -1.22
CA GLY A 110 -11.19 7.28 -1.23
C GLY A 110 -10.56 8.66 -1.43
N TYR A 111 -11.17 9.51 -2.24
CA TYR A 111 -10.66 10.84 -2.58
C TYR A 111 -10.60 11.79 -1.36
N GLU A 112 -11.38 11.54 -0.31
CA GLU A 112 -11.31 12.24 0.98
C GLU A 112 -9.98 12.08 1.71
N THR A 113 -9.17 11.09 1.35
CA THR A 113 -7.86 10.86 1.97
C THR A 113 -6.73 11.69 1.35
N MET A 114 -7.00 12.46 0.29
CA MET A 114 -5.98 13.15 -0.52
C MET A 114 -5.25 14.32 0.15
N ARG A 115 -5.32 14.44 1.48
CA ARG A 115 -4.46 15.31 2.27
C ARG A 115 -3.15 14.58 2.58
N ARG A 116 -2.16 14.79 1.72
CA ARG A 116 -0.91 14.01 1.71
C ARG A 116 0.26 14.76 2.34
N ILE A 117 1.19 14.01 2.92
CA ILE A 117 2.49 14.49 3.41
C ILE A 117 3.56 13.49 2.98
N MET A 118 4.54 13.94 2.21
CA MET A 118 5.79 13.19 2.02
C MET A 118 6.65 13.37 3.27
N LYS A 119 7.08 12.29 3.90
CA LYS A 119 7.81 12.32 5.17
C LYS A 119 9.19 11.73 5.01
N ARG A 120 10.16 12.33 5.70
CA ARG A 120 11.44 11.70 6.01
C ARG A 120 11.64 11.69 7.51
N TYR A 121 11.84 10.52 8.07
CA TYR A 121 12.25 10.36 9.45
C TYR A 121 13.74 10.01 9.49
N TYR A 122 14.44 10.64 10.42
CA TYR A 122 15.77 10.24 10.86
C TYR A 122 15.71 10.01 12.36
N LEU A 123 15.77 8.74 12.74
CA LEU A 123 15.61 8.26 14.10
C LEU A 123 16.78 7.32 14.37
N PRO A 124 17.93 7.83 14.86
CA PRO A 124 19.14 7.04 15.08
C PRO A 124 19.03 6.20 16.35
N TYR A 125 18.01 5.34 16.42
CA TYR A 125 17.87 4.37 17.48
C TYR A 125 19.06 3.41 17.49
N LYS A 126 19.41 2.88 18.66
CA LYS A 126 20.48 1.89 18.78
C LYS A 126 20.01 0.54 18.23
N ASN A 127 20.93 -0.25 17.68
CA ASN A 127 20.69 -1.62 17.21
C ASN A 127 19.60 -1.74 16.12
N VAL A 128 19.47 -0.73 15.26
CA VAL A 128 18.60 -0.77 14.08
C VAL A 128 19.43 -0.56 12.81
N THR A 129 19.02 -1.17 11.71
CA THR A 129 19.68 -1.01 10.40
C THR A 129 19.08 0.17 9.63
N GLY A 130 17.75 0.32 9.69
CA GLY A 130 16.99 1.42 9.10
C GLY A 130 16.86 2.60 10.05
N THR A 131 17.87 3.47 10.10
CA THR A 131 17.87 4.71 10.92
C THR A 131 17.20 5.88 10.23
N ALA A 132 17.01 5.81 8.91
CA ALA A 132 16.30 6.82 8.14
C ALA A 132 15.34 6.18 7.13
N VAL A 133 14.17 6.78 6.97
CA VAL A 133 13.16 6.32 6.02
C VAL A 133 12.44 7.51 5.37
N SER A 134 12.22 7.44 4.07
CA SER A 134 11.37 8.37 3.31
C SER A 134 10.15 7.63 2.78
N PHE A 135 8.97 8.21 2.93
CA PHE A 135 7.72 7.55 2.58
C PHE A 135 6.58 8.55 2.34
N SER A 136 5.65 8.20 1.46
CA SER A 136 4.39 8.93 1.29
C SER A 136 3.45 8.62 2.44
N GLY A 137 2.70 9.58 2.96
CA GLY A 137 1.72 9.31 4.01
C GLY A 137 0.75 10.46 4.26
N TYR A 138 0.17 10.47 5.47
CA TYR A 138 -0.96 11.34 5.82
C TYR A 138 -0.71 12.13 7.12
N PRO A 139 -1.37 13.27 7.37
CA PRO A 139 -1.31 13.98 8.65
C PRO A 139 -1.66 13.06 9.82
N GLY A 140 -0.89 13.10 10.91
CA GLY A 140 -1.12 12.30 12.12
C GLY A 140 -0.75 10.81 12.01
N ALA A 141 -0.60 10.27 10.80
CA ALA A 141 -0.09 8.92 10.60
C ALA A 141 1.43 8.87 10.84
N LEU A 142 1.92 7.83 11.50
CA LEU A 142 3.34 7.52 11.68
C LEU A 142 3.90 6.68 10.55
N VAL A 143 3.01 5.97 9.86
CA VAL A 143 3.29 5.05 8.75
C VAL A 143 2.85 5.65 7.43
N SER A 144 3.15 4.95 6.34
CA SER A 144 2.75 5.33 5.00
C SER A 144 1.24 5.15 4.82
N GLY A 145 0.75 3.92 5.02
CA GLY A 145 -0.64 3.56 4.76
C GLY A 145 -1.01 3.61 3.28
N ASP A 146 -0.01 3.67 2.40
CA ASP A 146 -0.17 3.60 0.95
C ASP A 146 -0.01 2.18 0.41
N ASP A 147 1.07 1.43 0.66
CA ASP A 147 2.36 1.77 1.32
C ASP A 147 3.57 1.88 0.35
N PHE A 148 4.45 2.87 0.58
CA PHE A 148 5.73 3.00 -0.13
C PHE A 148 6.84 3.61 0.74
N TYR A 149 7.91 2.86 0.99
CA TYR A 149 9.04 3.24 1.83
C TYR A 149 10.38 3.10 1.10
N ILE A 150 11.27 4.06 1.32
CA ILE A 150 12.70 3.95 1.00
C ILE A 150 13.45 4.05 2.32
N VAL A 151 14.16 2.99 2.68
CA VAL A 151 14.89 2.87 3.94
C VAL A 151 16.40 2.94 3.66
N ASN A 152 17.15 3.67 4.49
CA ASN A 152 18.59 3.83 4.29
C ASN A 152 19.41 2.55 4.52
N SER A 153 18.80 1.46 4.98
CA SER A 153 19.38 0.12 4.94
C SER A 153 19.56 -0.42 3.52
N GLY A 154 19.06 0.29 2.50
CA GLY A 154 19.09 -0.09 1.09
C GLY A 154 17.81 -0.77 0.62
N LEU A 155 16.75 -0.77 1.45
CA LEU A 155 15.48 -1.41 1.10
C LEU A 155 14.50 -0.39 0.50
N VAL A 156 13.83 -0.79 -0.57
CA VAL A 156 12.58 -0.16 -1.03
C VAL A 156 11.45 -1.16 -0.79
N VAL A 157 10.44 -0.73 -0.03
CA VAL A 157 9.38 -1.60 0.49
C VAL A 157 8.03 -1.01 0.09
N GLN A 158 7.18 -1.81 -0.56
CA GLN A 158 5.85 -1.40 -0.99
C GLN A 158 4.90 -2.60 -0.94
N GLU A 159 3.59 -2.37 -1.00
CA GLU A 159 2.62 -3.46 -1.11
C GLU A 159 1.47 -3.16 -2.08
N THR A 160 0.63 -4.17 -2.33
CA THR A 160 -0.78 -3.95 -2.68
C THR A 160 -1.65 -4.90 -1.85
N THR A 161 -2.85 -4.47 -1.50
CA THR A 161 -3.71 -5.23 -0.58
C THR A 161 -4.33 -6.46 -1.22
N ASN A 162 -4.14 -7.62 -0.61
CA ASN A 162 -4.78 -8.88 -0.96
C ASN A 162 -5.98 -9.11 -0.03
N GLU A 163 -7.18 -8.83 -0.52
CA GLU A 163 -8.39 -8.98 0.29
C GLU A 163 -8.67 -10.43 0.70
N ASN A 164 -9.02 -10.64 1.97
CA ASN A 164 -9.57 -11.92 2.42
C ASN A 164 -11.07 -11.99 2.10
N ASN A 165 -11.45 -12.92 1.23
CA ASN A 165 -12.84 -13.18 0.86
C ASN A 165 -13.37 -14.48 1.50
N ASN A 166 -12.57 -15.15 2.33
CA ASN A 166 -12.90 -16.38 3.04
C ASN A 166 -13.23 -16.11 4.51
N ALA A 167 -14.51 -16.19 4.85
CA ALA A 167 -15.01 -15.95 6.20
C ALA A 167 -14.38 -16.86 7.27
N SER A 168 -14.03 -18.09 6.91
CA SER A 168 -13.42 -19.05 7.85
C SER A 168 -12.08 -18.57 8.40
N LEU A 169 -11.35 -17.72 7.65
CA LEU A 169 -10.06 -17.20 8.11
C LEU A 169 -10.21 -16.16 9.23
N TRP A 170 -11.37 -15.52 9.38
CA TRP A 170 -11.58 -14.52 10.42
C TRP A 170 -11.43 -15.06 11.84
N ALA A 171 -11.60 -16.37 12.03
CA ALA A 171 -11.36 -17.06 13.31
C ALA A 171 -9.89 -17.01 13.78
N TYR A 172 -8.95 -16.67 12.90
CA TYR A 172 -7.53 -16.51 13.24
C TYR A 172 -7.19 -15.10 13.72
N ILE A 173 -8.09 -14.13 13.62
CA ILE A 173 -7.87 -12.78 14.15
C ILE A 173 -8.21 -12.75 15.64
N ARG A 174 -7.23 -12.37 16.47
CA ARG A 174 -7.30 -12.39 17.94
C ARG A 174 -6.66 -11.14 18.52
N PRO A 175 -7.17 -10.61 19.65
CA PRO A 175 -6.56 -9.44 20.26
C PRO A 175 -5.24 -9.77 20.97
N THR A 176 -4.97 -11.01 21.36
CA THR A 176 -3.74 -11.42 22.06
C THR A 176 -2.86 -12.29 21.18
N GLY A 177 -1.54 -12.18 21.30
CA GLY A 177 -0.58 -12.95 20.50
C GLY A 177 -0.33 -12.35 19.11
N GLN A 178 -0.86 -11.15 18.82
CA GLN A 178 -0.86 -10.54 17.50
C GLN A 178 -0.52 -9.06 17.58
N VAL A 179 0.27 -8.59 16.61
CA VAL A 179 0.67 -7.20 16.47
C VAL A 179 0.09 -6.68 15.16
N LEU A 180 -0.62 -5.54 15.21
CA LEU A 180 -1.23 -4.93 14.02
C LEU A 180 -0.19 -4.67 12.94
N GLU A 181 -0.62 -4.75 11.69
CA GLU A 181 0.23 -4.72 10.50
C GLU A 181 1.12 -3.48 10.47
N VAL A 182 0.56 -2.31 10.73
CA VAL A 182 1.30 -1.05 10.62
C VAL A 182 2.44 -0.93 11.65
N ILE A 183 2.35 -1.67 12.75
CA ILE A 183 3.44 -1.77 13.74
C ILE A 183 4.49 -2.72 13.19
N ARG A 184 4.08 -3.88 12.64
CA ARG A 184 4.99 -4.89 12.08
C ARG A 184 5.81 -4.34 10.91
N VAL A 185 5.21 -3.60 9.98
CA VAL A 185 5.95 -2.93 8.88
C VAL A 185 6.96 -1.93 9.44
N THR A 186 6.61 -1.17 10.48
CA THR A 186 7.54 -0.22 11.11
C THR A 186 8.73 -0.94 11.76
N VAL A 187 8.47 -2.01 12.49
CA VAL A 187 9.51 -2.84 13.12
C VAL A 187 10.42 -3.47 12.06
N ALA A 188 9.85 -4.04 11.00
CA ALA A 188 10.60 -4.64 9.91
C ALA A 188 11.48 -3.61 9.18
N ASN A 189 10.93 -2.43 8.85
CA ASN A 189 11.68 -1.34 8.21
C ASN A 189 12.87 -0.85 9.06
N ARG A 190 12.74 -0.84 10.40
CA ARG A 190 13.83 -0.42 11.29
C ARG A 190 14.89 -1.51 11.45
N LEU A 191 14.50 -2.76 11.64
CA LEU A 191 15.43 -3.83 12.01
C LEU A 191 16.13 -4.50 10.81
N ALA A 192 15.44 -4.63 9.67
CA ALA A 192 15.91 -5.44 8.56
C ALA A 192 17.09 -4.82 7.79
N GLY A 193 18.06 -5.67 7.43
CA GLY A 193 19.19 -5.31 6.56
C GLY A 193 19.15 -5.95 5.17
N GLY A 194 18.08 -6.66 4.84
CA GLY A 194 17.90 -7.37 3.57
C GLY A 194 16.51 -7.98 3.45
N GLY A 195 16.07 -8.31 2.23
CA GLY A 195 14.71 -8.79 1.94
C GLY A 195 14.27 -9.99 2.80
N ARG A 196 15.10 -11.04 2.89
CA ARG A 196 14.86 -12.22 3.75
C ARG A 196 14.64 -11.86 5.21
N SER A 197 15.47 -10.97 5.75
CA SER A 197 15.36 -10.57 7.16
C SER A 197 14.10 -9.74 7.40
N TRP A 198 13.72 -8.89 6.44
CA TRP A 198 12.51 -8.08 6.50
C TRP A 198 11.27 -8.98 6.56
N THR A 199 11.16 -9.94 5.65
CA THR A 199 10.00 -10.85 5.60
C THR A 199 9.90 -11.72 6.86
N LYS A 200 11.02 -12.19 7.40
CA LYS A 200 11.05 -12.93 8.67
C LYS A 200 10.58 -12.08 9.85
N ILE A 201 11.01 -10.82 9.94
CA ILE A 201 10.64 -9.91 11.03
C ILE A 201 9.16 -9.54 10.94
N PHE A 202 8.70 -9.17 9.75
CA PHE A 202 7.29 -8.83 9.50
C PHE A 202 6.32 -9.97 9.82
N SER A 203 6.76 -11.22 9.61
CA SER A 203 5.95 -12.42 9.85
C SER A 203 5.66 -12.72 11.32
N GLN A 204 6.41 -12.11 12.24
CA GLN A 204 6.20 -12.32 13.68
C GLN A 204 4.87 -11.70 14.11
N TYR A 205 4.11 -12.46 14.91
CA TYR A 205 2.82 -12.04 15.49
C TYR A 205 1.79 -11.58 14.44
N ASN A 206 1.73 -12.26 13.29
CA ASN A 206 0.75 -11.99 12.22
C ASN A 206 -0.67 -11.78 12.78
N SER A 207 -1.24 -10.60 12.54
CA SER A 207 -2.58 -10.22 12.96
C SER A 207 -3.69 -10.70 12.04
N GLY A 208 -3.38 -11.04 10.78
CA GLY A 208 -4.41 -11.30 9.77
C GLY A 208 -5.21 -10.06 9.37
N THR A 209 -4.68 -8.87 9.66
CA THR A 209 -5.30 -7.58 9.33
C THR A 209 -4.37 -6.81 8.38
N TYR A 210 -4.98 -5.99 7.53
CA TYR A 210 -4.34 -5.32 6.39
C TYR A 210 -3.52 -6.32 5.56
N ASN A 211 -4.22 -7.32 5.02
CA ASN A 211 -3.61 -8.44 4.33
C ASN A 211 -3.06 -8.01 2.97
N ASN A 212 -1.74 -8.11 2.79
CA ASN A 212 -1.03 -7.47 1.68
C ASN A 212 -0.09 -8.46 0.94
N GLN A 213 0.21 -8.15 -0.33
CA GLN A 213 1.42 -8.63 -1.01
C GLN A 213 2.53 -7.59 -0.84
N TRP A 214 3.45 -7.85 0.08
CA TRP A 214 4.65 -7.04 0.29
C TRP A 214 5.74 -7.37 -0.72
N MET A 215 6.31 -6.33 -1.32
CA MET A 215 7.47 -6.38 -2.20
C MET A 215 8.65 -5.67 -1.54
N VAL A 216 9.72 -6.41 -1.25
CA VAL A 216 10.94 -5.89 -0.62
C VAL A 216 12.08 -5.96 -1.62
N VAL A 217 12.45 -4.80 -2.17
CA VAL A 217 13.57 -4.66 -3.11
C VAL A 217 14.82 -4.27 -2.33
N ASP A 218 15.82 -5.16 -2.29
CA ASP A 218 17.11 -4.90 -1.67
C ASP A 218 18.09 -4.29 -2.69
N MET A 219 18.19 -2.96 -2.69
CA MET A 219 19.03 -2.22 -3.62
C MET A 219 20.52 -2.56 -3.47
N ASN A 220 20.96 -3.15 -2.35
CA ASN A 220 22.35 -3.60 -2.19
C ASN A 220 22.66 -4.83 -3.07
N LYS A 221 21.63 -5.52 -3.58
CA LYS A 221 21.75 -6.67 -4.49
C LYS A 221 21.70 -6.26 -5.97
N PHE A 222 21.57 -4.96 -6.25
CA PHE A 222 21.60 -4.41 -7.60
C PHE A 222 22.83 -3.50 -7.80
N SER A 223 23.38 -3.55 -9.00
CA SER A 223 24.26 -2.51 -9.56
C SER A 223 24.04 -2.50 -11.07
N PRO A 224 24.27 -1.39 -11.79
CA PRO A 224 24.09 -1.37 -13.24
C PRO A 224 24.84 -2.52 -13.93
N GLY A 225 24.10 -3.34 -14.68
CA GLY A 225 24.61 -4.54 -15.35
C GLY A 225 24.62 -5.83 -14.52
N SER A 226 24.35 -5.77 -13.20
CA SER A 226 24.43 -6.93 -12.30
C SER A 226 23.28 -7.01 -11.31
N VAL A 227 22.69 -8.20 -11.21
CA VAL A 227 21.65 -8.57 -10.24
C VAL A 227 22.16 -9.77 -9.46
N LYS A 228 22.10 -9.69 -8.13
CA LYS A 228 22.41 -10.79 -7.22
C LYS A 228 21.11 -11.42 -6.69
N PRO A 229 21.14 -12.70 -6.28
CA PRO A 229 20.03 -13.31 -5.54
C PRO A 229 19.62 -12.47 -4.33
N GLU A 230 18.36 -12.63 -3.90
CA GLU A 230 17.69 -11.88 -2.85
C GLU A 230 17.43 -10.40 -3.17
N LEU A 231 17.49 -10.00 -4.44
CA LEU A 231 17.11 -8.66 -4.87
C LEU A 231 15.63 -8.37 -4.59
N LEU A 232 14.74 -9.33 -4.86
CA LEU A 232 13.31 -9.18 -4.66
C LEU A 232 12.78 -10.28 -3.77
N TRP A 233 12.30 -9.90 -2.58
CA TRP A 233 11.50 -10.77 -1.73
C TRP A 233 10.03 -10.40 -1.81
N ILE A 234 9.18 -11.40 -1.99
CA ILE A 234 7.73 -11.26 -1.98
C ILE A 234 7.19 -11.96 -0.74
N LEU A 235 6.29 -11.30 -0.03
CA LEU A 235 5.56 -11.86 1.11
C LEU A 235 4.07 -11.63 0.92
N GLU A 236 3.26 -12.67 1.09
CA GLU A 236 1.80 -12.55 1.11
C GLU A 236 1.24 -13.01 2.45
N GLN A 237 0.35 -12.20 3.00
CA GLN A 237 -0.30 -12.42 4.30
C GLN A 237 -1.78 -12.73 4.13
N MET A 238 -2.27 -13.66 4.94
CA MET A 238 -3.69 -13.89 5.23
C MET A 238 -3.86 -14.14 6.74
N PRO A 239 -5.09 -14.10 7.29
CA PRO A 239 -5.30 -14.48 8.68
C PRO A 239 -4.82 -15.91 8.96
N GLY A 240 -3.85 -16.04 9.88
CA GLY A 240 -3.26 -17.32 10.27
C GLY A 240 -2.19 -17.89 9.33
N TYR A 241 -1.85 -17.20 8.22
CA TYR A 241 -0.92 -17.72 7.22
C TYR A 241 -0.05 -16.61 6.59
N ILE A 242 1.24 -16.90 6.41
CA ILE A 242 2.16 -16.06 5.65
C ILE A 242 3.02 -16.96 4.76
N ARG A 243 3.20 -16.56 3.51
CA ARG A 243 4.19 -17.12 2.59
C ARG A 243 5.18 -16.04 2.17
N ALA A 244 6.48 -16.35 2.20
CA ALA A 244 7.51 -15.42 1.77
C ALA A 244 8.65 -16.13 1.05
N GLU A 245 9.00 -15.67 -0.15
CA GLU A 245 10.05 -16.27 -0.97
C GLU A 245 10.84 -15.21 -1.76
N ASP A 246 12.06 -15.57 -2.16
CA ASP A 246 12.85 -14.81 -3.12
C ASP A 246 12.27 -15.00 -4.54
N GLN A 247 11.92 -13.91 -5.20
CA GLN A 247 11.38 -13.87 -6.57
C GLN A 247 12.33 -13.15 -7.53
N THR A 248 13.62 -13.09 -7.21
CA THR A 248 14.65 -12.51 -8.08
C THR A 248 14.68 -13.19 -9.47
N ASP A 249 14.50 -14.51 -9.53
CA ASP A 249 14.49 -15.26 -10.80
C ASP A 249 13.30 -14.89 -11.68
N VAL A 250 12.13 -14.66 -11.07
CA VAL A 250 10.94 -14.17 -11.78
C VAL A 250 11.18 -12.75 -12.31
N LEU A 251 11.66 -11.84 -11.46
CA LEU A 251 11.96 -10.46 -11.85
C LEU A 251 13.00 -10.40 -12.99
N THR A 252 14.05 -11.22 -12.92
CA THR A 252 15.12 -11.20 -13.92
C THR A 252 14.70 -11.86 -15.24
N THR A 253 13.91 -12.93 -15.19
CA THR A 253 13.38 -13.62 -16.38
C THR A 253 12.36 -12.78 -17.12
N GLN A 254 11.40 -12.19 -16.39
CA GLN A 254 10.33 -11.38 -16.98
C GLN A 254 10.75 -9.93 -17.23
N THR A 255 11.81 -9.47 -16.55
CA THR A 255 12.27 -8.07 -16.48
C THR A 255 11.32 -7.12 -15.73
N TYR A 256 10.27 -7.64 -15.08
CA TYR A 256 9.38 -6.88 -14.21
C TYR A 256 8.70 -7.77 -13.17
N TRP A 257 8.16 -7.14 -12.14
CA TRP A 257 7.18 -7.70 -11.21
C TRP A 257 6.02 -6.71 -11.08
N ALA A 258 4.79 -7.16 -11.28
CA ALA A 258 3.59 -6.34 -11.13
C ALA A 258 2.71 -6.85 -9.98
N SER A 259 2.03 -5.93 -9.29
CA SER A 259 1.14 -6.22 -8.17
C SER A 259 -0.15 -5.41 -8.30
N TYR A 260 -1.30 -6.05 -8.06
CA TYR A 260 -2.62 -5.51 -8.43
C TYR A 260 -3.79 -6.20 -7.70
N ASN A 261 -3.65 -6.42 -6.38
CA ASN A 261 -4.72 -6.93 -5.50
C ASN A 261 -5.20 -8.35 -5.72
N ILE A 262 -4.42 -9.17 -6.42
CA ILE A 262 -4.71 -10.60 -6.56
C ILE A 262 -3.45 -11.35 -6.07
N PRO A 263 -3.59 -12.30 -5.13
CA PRO A 263 -2.44 -13.05 -4.64
C PRO A 263 -1.71 -13.80 -5.76
N PHE A 264 -0.39 -13.74 -5.73
CA PHE A 264 0.51 -14.41 -6.66
C PHE A 264 0.66 -15.89 -6.31
N TYR A 265 0.79 -16.23 -5.03
CA TYR A 265 1.04 -17.60 -4.63
C TYR A 265 -0.26 -18.44 -4.71
N PRO A 266 -0.25 -19.62 -5.38
CA PRO A 266 -1.47 -20.40 -5.58
C PRO A 266 -2.21 -20.82 -4.31
N ASP A 267 -1.48 -21.08 -3.23
CA ASP A 267 -2.05 -21.40 -1.92
C ASP A 267 -2.75 -20.19 -1.28
N VAL A 268 -2.14 -19.00 -1.33
CA VAL A 268 -2.75 -17.76 -0.84
C VAL A 268 -3.96 -17.36 -1.70
N TYR A 269 -3.85 -17.48 -3.02
CA TYR A 269 -4.95 -17.25 -3.96
C TYR A 269 -6.16 -18.15 -3.66
N SER A 270 -5.92 -19.45 -3.47
CA SER A 270 -6.97 -20.41 -3.14
C SER A 270 -7.58 -20.14 -1.76
N MET A 271 -6.74 -19.96 -0.74
CA MET A 271 -7.18 -19.79 0.66
C MET A 271 -7.96 -18.50 0.89
N SER A 272 -7.61 -17.42 0.19
CA SER A 272 -8.31 -16.13 0.27
C SER A 272 -9.70 -16.13 -0.37
N GLY A 273 -10.07 -17.19 -1.10
CA GLY A 273 -11.38 -17.32 -1.75
C GLY A 273 -11.45 -16.72 -3.16
N MET A 274 -10.31 -16.36 -3.78
CA MET A 274 -10.29 -15.76 -5.12
C MET A 274 -10.78 -16.71 -6.21
N GLN A 275 -10.54 -18.03 -6.07
CA GLN A 275 -11.01 -19.01 -7.06
C GLN A 275 -12.53 -18.97 -7.23
N ALA A 276 -13.29 -18.92 -6.13
CA ALA A 276 -14.75 -18.85 -6.18
C ALA A 276 -15.27 -17.56 -6.85
N LEU A 277 -14.52 -16.45 -6.71
CA LEU A 277 -14.82 -15.20 -7.40
C LEU A 277 -14.51 -15.28 -8.89
N ALA A 278 -13.39 -15.91 -9.27
CA ALA A 278 -13.04 -16.14 -10.67
C ALA A 278 -14.07 -17.05 -11.36
N ASP A 279 -14.52 -18.11 -10.71
CA ASP A 279 -15.55 -19.01 -11.25
C ASP A 279 -16.88 -18.27 -11.49
N LYS A 280 -17.21 -17.28 -10.64
CA LYS A 280 -18.47 -16.53 -10.70
C LYS A 280 -18.44 -15.30 -11.61
N TYR A 281 -17.36 -14.53 -11.57
CA TYR A 281 -17.24 -13.22 -12.23
C TYR A 281 -16.18 -13.20 -13.35
N GLY A 282 -15.50 -14.32 -13.59
CA GLY A 282 -14.54 -14.50 -14.65
C GLY A 282 -13.17 -13.88 -14.38
N ASP A 283 -12.47 -13.57 -15.46
CA ASP A 283 -11.04 -13.27 -15.47
C ASP A 283 -10.65 -11.99 -14.71
N PHE A 284 -11.61 -11.16 -14.28
CA PHE A 284 -11.30 -10.04 -13.39
C PHE A 284 -10.58 -10.48 -12.11
N PHE A 285 -10.92 -11.65 -11.56
CA PHE A 285 -10.31 -12.21 -10.35
C PHE A 285 -9.22 -13.25 -10.64
N THR A 286 -8.95 -13.58 -11.90
CA THR A 286 -7.85 -14.48 -12.27
C THR A 286 -6.53 -13.70 -12.29
N HIS A 287 -5.55 -14.15 -11.50
CA HIS A 287 -4.28 -13.43 -11.27
C HIS A 287 -3.62 -12.91 -12.54
N ASP A 288 -3.45 -13.73 -13.58
CA ASP A 288 -2.73 -13.36 -14.79
C ASP A 288 -3.63 -12.85 -15.92
N LYS A 289 -4.96 -12.82 -15.76
CA LYS A 289 -5.92 -12.46 -16.83
C LYS A 289 -6.76 -11.20 -16.54
N GLY A 290 -6.73 -10.70 -15.30
CA GLY A 290 -7.42 -9.46 -14.96
C GLY A 290 -6.91 -8.24 -15.74
N PRO A 291 -7.71 -7.16 -15.84
CA PRO A 291 -7.36 -5.98 -16.64
C PRO A 291 -5.97 -5.41 -16.36
N ARG A 292 -5.62 -5.20 -15.09
CA ARG A 292 -4.31 -4.65 -14.70
C ARG A 292 -3.16 -5.58 -15.03
N ALA A 293 -3.32 -6.88 -14.81
CA ALA A 293 -2.32 -7.89 -15.18
C ALA A 293 -2.02 -7.83 -16.68
N GLN A 294 -3.08 -7.76 -17.50
CA GLN A 294 -2.95 -7.70 -18.96
C GLN A 294 -2.35 -6.36 -19.43
N ILE A 295 -2.74 -5.22 -18.83
CA ILE A 295 -2.16 -3.91 -19.16
C ILE A 295 -0.68 -3.88 -18.80
N PHE A 296 -0.29 -4.34 -17.62
CA PHE A 296 1.13 -4.43 -17.24
C PHE A 296 1.90 -5.33 -18.21
N LYS A 297 1.38 -6.52 -18.51
CA LYS A 297 1.99 -7.46 -19.46
C LYS A 297 2.20 -6.84 -20.85
N ARG A 298 1.25 -6.03 -21.32
CA ARG A 298 1.34 -5.34 -22.62
C ARG A 298 2.32 -4.16 -22.60
N ASP A 299 2.31 -3.36 -21.53
CA ASP A 299 2.88 -2.02 -21.54
C ASP A 299 4.15 -1.84 -20.72
N HIS A 300 4.56 -2.81 -19.89
CA HIS A 300 5.75 -2.67 -19.02
C HIS A 300 7.04 -2.38 -19.81
N GLU A 301 7.14 -2.81 -21.07
CA GLU A 301 8.31 -2.54 -21.93
C GLU A 301 8.41 -1.07 -22.38
N LYS A 302 7.32 -0.31 -22.31
CA LYS A 302 7.31 1.14 -22.58
C LYS A 302 8.01 1.93 -21.48
N VAL A 303 8.31 1.30 -20.34
CA VAL A 303 9.05 1.91 -19.23
C VAL A 303 10.54 1.90 -19.53
N LEU A 304 11.07 3.09 -19.81
CA LEU A 304 12.48 3.35 -20.18
C LEU A 304 13.24 4.14 -19.10
N ASN A 305 12.53 4.86 -18.24
CA ASN A 305 13.06 5.72 -17.18
C ASN A 305 11.94 6.09 -16.18
N VAL A 306 12.29 6.86 -15.14
CA VAL A 306 11.36 7.31 -14.09
C VAL A 306 10.13 8.06 -14.63
N HIS A 307 10.24 8.81 -15.73
CA HIS A 307 9.12 9.55 -16.29
C HIS A 307 8.14 8.64 -17.04
N THR A 308 8.64 7.74 -17.86
CA THR A 308 7.79 6.72 -18.53
C THR A 308 7.18 5.73 -17.53
N MET A 309 7.87 5.44 -16.42
CA MET A 309 7.30 4.69 -15.29
C MET A 309 6.14 5.48 -14.69
N MET A 310 6.33 6.77 -14.39
CA MET A 310 5.27 7.63 -13.86
C MET A 310 4.07 7.72 -14.80
N GLN A 311 4.29 7.78 -16.11
CA GLN A 311 3.23 7.76 -17.12
C GLN A 311 2.43 6.45 -17.08
N LEU A 312 3.09 5.29 -17.03
CA LEU A 312 2.41 4.00 -16.94
C LEU A 312 1.66 3.85 -15.60
N MET A 313 2.27 4.25 -14.49
CA MET A 313 1.61 4.22 -13.18
C MET A 313 0.45 5.22 -13.06
N ARG A 314 0.29 6.13 -14.01
CA ARG A 314 -0.88 7.01 -14.15
C ARG A 314 -1.76 6.63 -15.34
N SER A 315 -1.53 5.51 -16.03
CA SER A 315 -2.29 5.20 -17.23
C SER A 315 -3.74 4.83 -16.90
N ASN A 316 -4.65 5.50 -17.61
CA ASN A 316 -6.06 5.17 -17.66
C ASN A 316 -6.62 5.74 -18.97
N ASP A 317 -7.07 4.84 -19.84
CA ASP A 317 -7.71 5.15 -21.13
C ASP A 317 -8.98 4.28 -21.28
N PHE A 318 -9.76 4.18 -20.21
CA PHE A 318 -10.78 3.16 -20.05
C PHE A 318 -11.87 3.14 -21.14
N GLN A 319 -12.09 4.28 -21.81
CA GLN A 319 -13.09 4.40 -22.88
C GLN A 319 -12.61 3.78 -24.21
N HIS A 320 -11.29 3.69 -24.42
CA HIS A 320 -10.70 3.26 -25.69
C HIS A 320 -9.89 1.97 -25.56
N ASP A 321 -9.33 1.67 -24.39
CA ASP A 321 -8.54 0.46 -24.16
C ASP A 321 -9.44 -0.79 -24.13
N PRO A 322 -9.25 -1.77 -25.04
CA PRO A 322 -10.03 -3.01 -25.02
C PRO A 322 -9.86 -3.81 -23.72
N LEU A 323 -8.75 -3.65 -23.00
CA LEU A 323 -8.53 -4.31 -21.70
C LEU A 323 -9.35 -3.68 -20.57
N SER A 324 -9.93 -2.50 -20.79
CA SER A 324 -10.79 -1.84 -19.81
C SER A 324 -12.27 -2.26 -19.89
N ARG A 325 -12.61 -3.11 -20.86
CA ARG A 325 -13.98 -3.59 -21.08
C ARG A 325 -14.48 -4.47 -19.94
N CYS A 326 -15.78 -4.40 -19.66
CA CYS A 326 -16.48 -5.33 -18.78
C CYS A 326 -17.85 -5.73 -19.35
N ASN A 327 -18.44 -6.79 -18.80
CA ASN A 327 -19.84 -7.12 -19.04
C ASN A 327 -20.73 -6.18 -18.22
N CYS A 328 -20.79 -4.93 -18.65
CA CYS A 328 -21.38 -3.80 -17.95
C CYS A 328 -21.97 -2.80 -18.97
N SER A 329 -22.73 -1.82 -18.52
CA SER A 329 -23.25 -0.73 -19.37
C SER A 329 -22.89 0.62 -18.74
N PRO A 330 -22.06 1.47 -19.38
CA PRO A 330 -21.37 1.27 -20.66
C PRO A 330 -20.38 0.09 -20.60
N PRO A 331 -19.92 -0.48 -21.74
CA PRO A 331 -19.16 -1.74 -21.79
C PRO A 331 -17.68 -1.59 -21.38
N TYR A 332 -17.41 -0.69 -20.43
CA TYR A 332 -16.09 -0.41 -19.86
C TYR A 332 -16.25 0.13 -18.44
N SER A 333 -15.18 0.05 -17.65
CA SER A 333 -15.12 0.72 -16.34
C SER A 333 -13.78 1.40 -16.17
N ALA A 334 -13.82 2.62 -15.61
CA ALA A 334 -12.64 3.37 -15.22
C ALA A 334 -11.86 2.74 -14.04
N GLU A 335 -12.39 1.66 -13.43
CA GLU A 335 -11.66 0.76 -12.52
C GLU A 335 -10.61 -0.08 -13.27
N ASN A 336 -10.87 -0.44 -14.52
CA ASN A 336 -10.06 -1.40 -15.28
C ASN A 336 -8.85 -0.70 -15.93
N ALA A 337 -7.99 -0.09 -15.13
CA ALA A 337 -6.79 0.63 -15.54
C ALA A 337 -5.69 0.47 -14.49
N ILE A 338 -4.45 0.89 -14.81
CA ILE A 338 -3.38 0.92 -13.79
C ILE A 338 -3.69 1.99 -12.73
N ALA A 339 -4.26 3.12 -13.13
CA ALA A 339 -4.67 4.19 -12.22
C ALA A 339 -6.18 4.46 -12.31
N ALA A 340 -6.98 3.78 -11.48
CA ALA A 340 -8.44 3.88 -11.54
C ALA A 340 -8.98 5.32 -11.38
N ARG A 341 -10.14 5.58 -11.99
CA ARG A 341 -10.89 6.85 -11.96
C ARG A 341 -12.39 6.58 -11.83
N ASN A 342 -12.82 5.95 -10.73
CA ASN A 342 -14.22 5.52 -10.59
C ASN A 342 -15.21 6.68 -10.60
N ASP A 343 -14.76 7.90 -10.31
CA ASP A 343 -15.55 9.14 -10.43
C ASP A 343 -15.99 9.46 -11.86
N LEU A 344 -15.39 8.82 -12.87
CA LEU A 344 -15.74 8.97 -14.28
C LEU A 344 -16.67 7.87 -14.81
N ASN A 345 -17.03 6.89 -13.98
CA ASN A 345 -18.05 5.91 -14.33
C ASN A 345 -19.44 6.56 -14.31
N LEU A 346 -20.40 6.01 -15.05
CA LEU A 346 -21.76 6.56 -15.03
C LEU A 346 -22.47 6.15 -13.74
N ILE A 347 -23.06 7.11 -13.03
CA ILE A 347 -23.85 6.88 -11.81
C ILE A 347 -24.98 5.86 -12.06
N ASN A 348 -25.64 5.97 -13.21
CA ASN A 348 -26.73 5.10 -13.64
C ASN A 348 -26.28 3.92 -14.51
N GLY A 349 -24.98 3.62 -14.54
CA GLY A 349 -24.45 2.45 -15.23
C GLY A 349 -24.81 1.13 -14.55
N THR A 350 -24.80 0.05 -15.31
CA THR A 350 -25.02 -1.32 -14.81
C THR A 350 -23.67 -2.02 -14.68
N TYR A 351 -23.30 -2.40 -13.47
CA TYR A 351 -22.01 -3.04 -13.16
C TYR A 351 -22.23 -4.39 -12.47
N PRO A 352 -21.42 -5.42 -12.76
CA PRO A 352 -21.62 -6.76 -12.18
C PRO A 352 -21.28 -6.81 -10.68
N PHE A 353 -20.49 -5.87 -10.18
CA PHE A 353 -20.18 -5.69 -8.76
C PHE A 353 -19.71 -4.24 -8.48
N ALA A 354 -19.78 -3.82 -7.22
CA ALA A 354 -19.64 -2.42 -6.83
C ALA A 354 -18.25 -1.82 -7.11
N ALA A 355 -17.17 -2.61 -7.11
CA ALA A 355 -15.83 -2.12 -7.44
C ALA A 355 -15.76 -1.44 -8.83
N LEU A 356 -16.54 -1.91 -9.80
CA LEU A 356 -16.56 -1.36 -11.16
C LEU A 356 -17.44 -0.12 -11.31
N SER A 357 -18.18 0.27 -10.26
CA SER A 357 -19.21 1.32 -10.34
C SER A 357 -18.67 2.74 -10.10
N HIS A 358 -19.57 3.73 -10.13
CA HIS A 358 -19.27 5.13 -9.82
C HIS A 358 -18.99 5.32 -8.33
N ARG A 359 -17.81 5.82 -7.99
CA ARG A 359 -17.34 5.96 -6.60
C ARG A 359 -16.38 7.13 -6.47
N SER A 360 -16.36 7.77 -5.30
CA SER A 360 -15.33 8.73 -4.89
C SER A 360 -14.03 8.00 -4.54
N HIS A 361 -13.50 7.26 -5.51
CA HIS A 361 -12.43 6.28 -5.32
C HIS A 361 -11.61 6.14 -6.61
N GLY A 362 -10.32 5.82 -6.46
CA GLY A 362 -9.42 5.58 -7.58
C GLY A 362 -7.98 5.81 -7.15
N ALA A 363 -7.07 5.87 -8.12
CA ALA A 363 -5.68 6.19 -7.85
C ALA A 363 -5.56 7.65 -7.36
N THR A 364 -4.97 7.88 -6.19
CA THR A 364 -4.83 9.21 -5.57
C THR A 364 -3.41 9.76 -5.62
N ASP A 365 -2.45 8.99 -6.09
CA ASP A 365 -1.06 9.40 -6.29
C ASP A 365 -0.34 8.49 -7.30
N ALA A 366 0.93 8.79 -7.53
CA ALA A 366 1.93 7.79 -7.93
C ALA A 366 3.30 8.19 -7.37
N LYS A 367 4.11 7.18 -7.01
CA LYS A 367 5.48 7.31 -6.50
C LYS A 367 6.43 6.45 -7.33
N VAL A 368 7.61 6.97 -7.63
CA VAL A 368 8.65 6.26 -8.39
C VAL A 368 10.03 6.57 -7.82
N THR A 369 10.80 5.53 -7.50
CA THR A 369 12.24 5.66 -7.23
C THR A 369 13.05 4.78 -8.21
N SER A 370 14.35 5.03 -8.25
CA SER A 370 15.32 4.25 -9.01
C SER A 370 16.47 3.83 -8.11
N TYR A 371 17.42 3.04 -8.62
CA TYR A 371 18.61 2.67 -7.85
C TYR A 371 19.36 3.89 -7.32
N LYS A 372 19.58 4.91 -8.17
CA LYS A 372 20.30 6.13 -7.77
C LYS A 372 19.50 7.01 -6.81
N LEU A 373 18.19 7.13 -7.03
CA LEU A 373 17.34 7.96 -6.17
C LEU A 373 17.20 7.37 -4.76
N SER A 374 17.07 6.04 -4.66
CA SER A 374 16.88 5.36 -3.37
C SER A 374 18.07 5.52 -2.42
N GLN A 375 19.30 5.63 -2.95
CA GLN A 375 20.52 5.92 -2.16
C GLN A 375 20.44 7.23 -1.38
N SER A 376 19.63 8.18 -1.85
CA SER A 376 19.40 9.49 -1.21
C SER A 376 18.03 9.61 -0.55
N LEU A 377 17.30 8.49 -0.42
CA LEU A 377 15.91 8.44 0.05
C LEU A 377 14.95 9.31 -0.80
N SER A 378 15.31 9.55 -2.05
CA SER A 378 14.58 10.44 -2.95
C SER A 378 13.60 9.67 -3.84
N LEU A 379 12.58 10.36 -4.32
CA LEU A 379 11.60 9.81 -5.26
C LEU A 379 10.91 10.90 -6.06
N TRP A 380 10.41 10.54 -7.23
CA TRP A 380 9.37 11.30 -7.90
C TRP A 380 8.01 10.94 -7.30
N ALA A 381 7.17 11.93 -7.05
CA ALA A 381 5.79 11.69 -6.65
C ALA A 381 4.85 12.74 -7.23
N VAL A 382 3.58 12.35 -7.38
CA VAL A 382 2.50 13.21 -7.84
C VAL A 382 1.25 12.89 -7.04
N SER A 383 0.55 13.93 -6.61
CA SER A 383 -0.69 13.81 -5.82
C SER A 383 -1.92 14.08 -6.68
N GLY A 384 -3.01 13.41 -6.36
CA GLY A 384 -4.31 13.57 -6.98
C GLY A 384 -4.61 12.56 -8.09
N PRO A 385 -5.90 12.47 -8.48
CA PRO A 385 -6.37 11.48 -9.45
C PRO A 385 -5.67 11.59 -10.79
N SER A 386 -5.60 10.46 -11.50
CA SER A 386 -4.88 10.42 -12.76
C SER A 386 -5.55 11.29 -13.84
N THR A 387 -4.74 12.08 -14.53
CA THR A 387 -5.10 12.79 -15.76
C THR A 387 -4.81 11.98 -17.03
N GLY A 388 -4.22 10.78 -16.88
CA GLY A 388 -4.17 9.67 -17.85
C GLY A 388 -4.09 10.04 -19.34
N ALA A 389 -4.81 9.28 -20.16
CA ALA A 389 -4.95 9.53 -21.61
C ALA A 389 -5.85 10.74 -21.90
N HIS A 390 -5.48 11.91 -21.38
CA HIS A 390 -6.24 13.16 -21.46
C HIS A 390 -7.56 13.15 -20.66
N LEU A 391 -7.63 12.37 -19.58
CA LEU A 391 -8.75 12.41 -18.65
C LEU A 391 -8.83 13.80 -17.97
N PRO A 392 -10.04 14.32 -17.71
CA PRO A 392 -10.20 15.60 -17.04
C PRO A 392 -9.61 15.53 -15.63
N PRO A 393 -8.87 16.57 -15.18
CA PRO A 393 -8.46 16.66 -13.79
C PRO A 393 -9.67 16.64 -12.86
N PHE A 394 -9.56 15.92 -11.74
CA PHE A 394 -10.63 15.86 -10.75
C PHE A 394 -10.82 17.23 -10.07
N ARG A 395 -12.07 17.60 -9.82
CA ARG A 395 -12.45 18.84 -9.14
C ARG A 395 -13.63 18.59 -8.20
N TRP A 396 -13.48 18.96 -6.93
CA TRP A 396 -14.51 18.76 -5.90
C TRP A 396 -15.79 19.53 -6.24
N SER A 397 -15.69 20.83 -6.50
CA SER A 397 -16.83 21.73 -6.74
C SER A 397 -17.73 21.34 -7.91
N THR A 398 -17.23 20.54 -8.86
CA THR A 398 -17.99 20.05 -10.01
C THR A 398 -18.31 18.57 -9.95
N SER A 399 -17.87 17.86 -8.90
CA SER A 399 -18.22 16.46 -8.69
C SER A 399 -19.51 16.32 -7.88
N ASP A 400 -20.22 15.23 -8.08
CA ASP A 400 -21.42 14.86 -7.30
C ASP A 400 -21.11 14.50 -5.84
N PHE A 401 -19.83 14.35 -5.50
CA PHE A 401 -19.36 14.07 -4.14
C PHE A 401 -19.19 15.32 -3.27
N ASN A 402 -19.24 16.52 -3.83
CA ASN A 402 -18.91 17.78 -3.15
C ASN A 402 -19.67 17.97 -1.82
N CYS A 403 -20.95 17.60 -1.80
CA CYS A 403 -21.83 17.80 -0.64
C CYS A 403 -21.90 16.57 0.28
N SER A 404 -21.46 15.40 -0.18
CA SER A 404 -21.59 14.13 0.54
C SER A 404 -20.29 13.66 1.19
N VAL A 405 -19.14 14.16 0.72
CA VAL A 405 -17.81 13.74 1.17
C VAL A 405 -17.06 14.94 1.73
N SER A 406 -16.66 14.86 3.00
CA SER A 406 -15.82 15.89 3.62
C SER A 406 -14.42 15.86 3.03
N HIS A 407 -13.94 17.02 2.58
CA HIS A 407 -12.64 17.19 1.93
C HIS A 407 -11.93 18.44 2.45
N ARG A 408 -12.07 18.71 3.75
CA ARG A 408 -11.53 19.92 4.39
C ARG A 408 -10.00 20.00 4.22
N GLY A 409 -9.54 21.12 3.69
CA GLY A 409 -8.11 21.38 3.47
C GLY A 409 -7.57 20.82 2.15
N HIS A 410 -8.42 20.25 1.30
CA HIS A 410 -8.06 19.91 -0.07
C HIS A 410 -8.07 21.15 -0.97
N PRO A 411 -7.23 21.19 -2.01
CA PRO A 411 -7.47 22.06 -3.16
C PRO A 411 -8.77 21.65 -3.85
N ASP A 412 -9.47 22.60 -4.47
CA ASP A 412 -10.68 22.27 -5.25
C ASP A 412 -10.32 21.43 -6.49
N LEU A 413 -9.28 21.84 -7.23
CA LEU A 413 -8.80 21.20 -8.45
C LEU A 413 -7.50 20.42 -8.20
N PHE A 414 -7.49 19.14 -8.59
CA PHE A 414 -6.31 18.28 -8.53
C PHE A 414 -5.67 18.14 -9.92
N ASN A 415 -4.77 19.06 -10.26
CA ASN A 415 -4.03 19.06 -11.53
C ASN A 415 -2.52 19.24 -11.29
N PHE A 416 -1.96 18.46 -10.37
CA PHE A 416 -0.56 18.55 -10.00
C PHE A 416 0.34 17.79 -10.97
N GLN A 417 1.53 18.33 -11.21
CA GLN A 417 2.59 17.66 -11.96
C GLN A 417 3.46 16.81 -11.01
N PRO A 418 4.13 15.76 -11.51
CA PRO A 418 5.15 15.06 -10.75
C PRO A 418 6.27 15.99 -10.29
N VAL A 419 6.66 15.85 -9.03
CA VAL A 419 7.76 16.59 -8.41
C VAL A 419 8.80 15.63 -7.85
N LEU A 420 10.06 16.03 -7.88
CA LEU A 420 11.16 15.30 -7.26
C LEU A 420 11.25 15.70 -5.79
N PHE A 421 10.95 14.76 -4.90
CA PHE A 421 11.27 14.88 -3.49
C PHE A 421 12.72 14.47 -3.28
N SER A 422 13.55 15.47 -2.98
CA SER A 422 14.94 15.30 -2.58
C SER A 422 15.13 15.89 -1.20
N TRP A 423 16.02 15.29 -0.43
CA TRP A 423 16.26 15.71 0.94
C TRP A 423 17.64 16.32 1.07
N PRO A 424 17.81 17.35 1.93
CA PRO A 424 19.13 17.86 2.24
C PRO A 424 20.06 16.74 2.74
N SER A 425 21.33 16.81 2.36
CA SER A 425 22.38 16.00 2.98
C SER A 425 22.35 16.24 4.49
N GLN A 426 22.33 15.17 5.27
CA GLN A 426 22.47 15.31 6.72
C GLN A 426 23.92 15.72 7.00
N HIS A 427 24.09 16.83 7.73
CA HIS A 427 25.38 17.24 8.26
C HIS A 427 25.77 16.38 9.46
#